data_AF-A0AAW2IGJ7-F1
#
_entry.id   AF-A0AAW2IGJ7-F1
#
_cell.length_a   1.000
_cell.length_b   1.000
_cell.length_c   1.000
_cell.angle_alpha   90.00
_cell.angle_beta   90.00
_cell.angle_gamma   90.00
#
_symmetry.space_group_name_H-M   'P 1'
#
loop_
_entity.id
_entity.type
_entity.pdbx_description
1 polymer ?
#
loop_
_entity_poly.entity_id
_entity_poly.type
_entity_poly.pdbx_seq_one_letter_code
_entity_poly.pdbx_strand_id
1 'polypeptide(L)'
;MGLTSKLFLLFVVCITFQAAFAWPHFSISKWTDVGYDINRAADDVERDIRKDLLNTKNKIWKETSKIINKGRFDESAIDCIVEKQVEQLELLDRTFVEARECIDNVRSEVNAITSEGRPELIMLKNKFKNQVKDCRNNSKDVFKTSQKVFQQNAMICTSTPRERE
;
A
#
# COMPACT_ATOMS: atom_id res chain seq x y z
N MET A 1 25.57 66.36 -17.15
CA MET A 1 25.41 65.33 -16.12
C MET A 1 24.00 64.70 -16.16
N GLY A 2 23.56 64.13 -17.30
CA GLY A 2 22.17 63.64 -17.46
C GLY A 2 21.99 62.27 -18.13
N LEU A 3 23.06 61.66 -18.63
CA LEU A 3 22.99 60.37 -19.36
C LEU A 3 23.37 59.16 -18.50
N THR A 4 24.29 59.30 -17.55
CA THR A 4 24.73 58.20 -16.66
C THR A 4 23.64 57.74 -15.69
N SER A 5 22.70 58.63 -15.32
CA SER A 5 21.58 58.28 -14.43
C SER A 5 20.49 57.42 -15.11
N LYS A 6 20.28 57.59 -16.43
CA LYS A 6 19.28 56.80 -17.18
C LYS A 6 19.76 55.38 -17.52
N LEU A 7 21.07 55.20 -17.74
CA LEU A 7 21.67 53.88 -17.97
C LEU A 7 21.67 53.01 -16.70
N PHE A 8 21.85 53.62 -15.52
CA PHE A 8 21.77 52.90 -14.25
C PHE A 8 20.36 52.38 -13.96
N LEU A 9 19.32 53.19 -14.22
CA LEU A 9 17.92 52.79 -14.07
C LEU A 9 17.54 51.61 -14.99
N LEU A 10 18.00 51.61 -16.24
CA LEU A 10 17.79 50.50 -17.17
C LEU A 10 18.47 49.20 -16.71
N PHE A 11 19.68 49.30 -16.15
CA PHE A 11 20.42 48.14 -15.67
C PHE A 11 19.78 47.50 -14.42
N VAL A 12 19.29 48.33 -13.48
CA VAL A 12 18.58 47.86 -12.28
C VAL A 12 17.26 47.19 -12.65
N VAL A 13 16.52 47.74 -13.62
CA VAL A 13 15.29 47.12 -14.13
C VAL A 13 15.59 45.78 -14.84
N CYS A 14 16.65 45.67 -15.64
CA CYS A 14 17.00 44.40 -16.26
C CYS A 14 17.37 43.31 -15.23
N ILE A 15 18.10 43.64 -14.17
CA ILE A 15 18.50 42.66 -13.14
C ILE A 15 17.31 42.20 -12.30
N THR A 16 16.39 43.11 -11.94
CA THR A 16 15.19 42.73 -11.17
C THR A 16 14.24 41.86 -11.98
N PHE A 17 14.09 42.12 -13.28
CA PHE A 17 13.33 41.25 -14.18
C PHE A 17 13.98 39.86 -14.29
N GLN A 18 15.30 39.77 -14.49
CA GLN A 18 15.98 38.46 -14.59
C GLN A 18 15.94 37.65 -13.27
N ALA A 19 15.99 38.33 -12.12
CA ALA A 19 15.81 37.67 -10.82
C ALA A 19 14.38 37.13 -10.64
N ALA A 20 13.35 37.84 -11.11
CA ALA A 20 11.96 37.37 -11.04
C ALA A 20 11.71 36.14 -11.95
N PHE A 21 12.36 36.06 -13.11
CA PHE A 21 12.22 34.94 -14.05
C PHE A 21 13.13 33.73 -13.76
N ALA A 22 14.09 33.84 -12.85
CA ALA A 22 14.95 32.71 -12.45
C ALA A 22 14.32 31.81 -11.36
N TRP A 23 13.28 32.28 -10.65
CA TRP A 23 12.62 31.56 -9.55
C TRP A 23 11.47 30.59 -9.93
N PRO A 24 10.80 30.67 -11.10
CA PRO A 24 9.71 29.74 -11.39
C PRO A 24 10.19 28.38 -11.94
N HIS A 25 11.38 28.28 -12.53
CA HIS A 25 11.83 27.04 -13.18
C HIS A 25 12.59 26.06 -12.28
N PHE A 26 13.12 26.49 -11.13
CA PHE A 26 13.92 25.63 -10.23
C PHE A 26 13.12 24.94 -9.12
N SER A 27 11.82 25.22 -9.06
CA SER A 27 10.96 24.88 -7.93
C SER A 27 10.02 23.72 -8.29
N ILE A 28 9.21 23.85 -9.34
CA ILE A 28 8.13 22.90 -9.66
C ILE A 28 8.63 21.47 -9.91
N SER A 29 9.72 21.30 -10.66
CA SER A 29 10.20 19.97 -11.02
C SER A 29 10.57 19.10 -9.80
N LYS A 30 11.16 19.71 -8.75
CA LYS A 30 11.71 18.94 -7.62
C LYS A 30 10.64 18.29 -6.75
N TRP A 31 9.50 18.94 -6.50
CA TRP A 31 8.44 18.29 -5.72
C TRP A 31 7.54 17.41 -6.58
N THR A 32 7.41 17.67 -7.88
CA THR A 32 6.80 16.70 -8.80
C THR A 32 7.56 15.38 -8.80
N ASP A 33 8.90 15.42 -8.79
CA ASP A 33 9.75 14.22 -8.67
C ASP A 33 9.54 13.50 -7.32
N VAL A 34 9.39 14.24 -6.22
CA VAL A 34 9.10 13.65 -4.90
C VAL A 34 7.70 13.03 -4.84
N GLY A 35 6.69 13.65 -5.43
CA GLY A 35 5.34 13.09 -5.52
C GLY A 35 5.34 11.79 -6.33
N TYR A 36 6.05 11.79 -7.46
CA TYR A 36 6.25 10.59 -8.28
C TYR A 36 6.94 9.46 -7.50
N ASP A 37 8.02 9.77 -6.78
CA ASP A 37 8.74 8.81 -5.91
C ASP A 37 7.81 8.12 -4.89
N ILE A 38 6.89 8.87 -4.29
CA ILE A 38 5.98 8.35 -3.26
C ILE A 38 4.88 7.51 -3.90
N ASN A 39 4.28 7.97 -5.00
CA ASN A 39 3.28 7.21 -5.74
C ASN A 39 3.85 5.89 -6.26
N ARG A 40 5.08 5.90 -6.74
CA ARG A 40 5.80 4.67 -7.15
C ARG A 40 6.02 3.72 -5.98
N ALA A 41 6.40 4.23 -4.81
CA ALA A 41 6.53 3.41 -3.61
C ALA A 41 5.18 2.80 -3.19
N ALA A 42 4.08 3.54 -3.35
CA ALA A 42 2.72 3.04 -3.14
C ALA A 42 2.37 1.90 -4.11
N ASP A 43 2.69 2.02 -5.40
CA ASP A 43 2.49 0.96 -6.40
C ASP A 43 3.29 -0.31 -6.07
N ASP A 44 4.57 -0.14 -5.69
CA ASP A 44 5.45 -1.23 -5.29
C ASP A 44 4.89 -1.98 -4.07
N VAL A 45 4.38 -1.25 -3.09
CA VAL A 45 3.77 -1.83 -1.90
C VAL A 45 2.43 -2.49 -2.20
N GLU A 46 1.55 -1.90 -3.01
CA GLU A 46 0.28 -2.52 -3.41
C GLU A 46 0.54 -3.89 -4.09
N ARG A 47 1.53 -3.92 -4.98
CA ARG A 47 1.96 -5.15 -5.66
C ARG A 47 2.50 -6.18 -4.69
N ASP A 48 3.31 -5.79 -3.72
CA ASP A 48 3.82 -6.69 -2.68
C ASP A 48 2.69 -7.29 -1.84
N ILE A 49 1.70 -6.47 -1.42
CA ILE A 49 0.55 -6.94 -0.66
C ILE A 49 -0.28 -7.93 -1.49
N ARG A 50 -0.52 -7.62 -2.78
CA ARG A 50 -1.23 -8.55 -3.68
C ARG A 50 -0.48 -9.88 -3.83
N LYS A 51 0.85 -9.84 -3.92
CA LYS A 51 1.68 -11.05 -3.99
C LYS A 51 1.57 -11.87 -2.70
N ASP A 52 1.62 -11.22 -1.54
CA ASP A 52 1.48 -11.88 -0.23
C ASP A 52 0.07 -12.46 -0.04
N LEU A 53 -0.98 -11.77 -0.49
CA LEU A 53 -2.35 -12.29 -0.54
C LEU A 53 -2.41 -13.59 -1.35
N LEU A 54 -1.96 -13.58 -2.60
CA LEU A 54 -2.00 -14.74 -3.48
C LEU A 54 -1.19 -15.91 -2.93
N ASN A 55 -0.01 -15.63 -2.38
CA ASN A 55 0.82 -16.64 -1.73
C ASN A 55 0.11 -17.28 -0.53
N THR A 56 -0.60 -16.47 0.27
CA THR A 56 -1.32 -16.95 1.46
C THR A 56 -2.54 -17.78 1.06
N LYS A 57 -3.34 -17.31 0.10
CA LYS A 57 -4.45 -18.08 -0.48
C LYS A 57 -3.98 -19.44 -0.99
N ASN A 58 -2.91 -19.47 -1.80
CA ASN A 58 -2.35 -20.70 -2.32
C ASN A 58 -1.87 -21.67 -1.24
N LYS A 59 -1.34 -21.16 -0.12
CA LYS A 59 -0.94 -22.00 1.01
C LYS A 59 -2.16 -22.63 1.69
N ILE A 60 -3.18 -21.83 1.97
CA ILE A 60 -4.45 -22.32 2.57
C ILE A 60 -5.05 -23.39 1.68
N TRP A 61 -5.19 -23.14 0.37
CA TRP A 61 -5.71 -24.13 -0.58
C TRP A 61 -4.91 -25.44 -0.57
N LYS A 62 -3.57 -25.37 -0.67
CA LYS A 62 -2.70 -26.56 -0.64
C LYS A 62 -2.83 -27.33 0.67
N GLU A 63 -2.99 -26.62 1.78
CA GLU A 63 -3.14 -27.21 3.10
C GLU A 63 -4.50 -27.91 3.24
N THR A 64 -5.60 -27.27 2.83
CA THR A 64 -6.92 -27.91 2.76
C THR A 64 -6.88 -29.20 1.95
N SER A 65 -6.35 -29.15 0.73
CA SER A 65 -6.26 -30.34 -0.13
C SER A 65 -5.41 -31.45 0.52
N LYS A 66 -4.32 -31.09 1.20
CA LYS A 66 -3.46 -32.04 1.90
C LYS A 66 -4.19 -32.71 3.06
N ILE A 67 -5.01 -31.97 3.81
CA ILE A 67 -5.79 -32.51 4.92
C ILE A 67 -6.84 -33.47 4.36
N ILE A 68 -7.72 -32.99 3.47
CA ILE A 68 -8.81 -33.78 2.88
C ILE A 68 -8.28 -35.06 2.22
N ASN A 69 -7.22 -34.99 1.41
CA ASN A 69 -6.69 -36.16 0.71
C ASN A 69 -5.99 -37.18 1.63
N LYS A 70 -5.56 -36.79 2.83
CA LYS A 70 -4.86 -37.70 3.76
C LYS A 70 -5.78 -38.33 4.79
N GLY A 71 -6.91 -37.70 5.11
CA GLY A 71 -7.85 -38.21 6.10
C GLY A 71 -8.98 -39.01 5.48
N ARG A 72 -9.50 -39.98 6.22
CA ARG A 72 -10.83 -40.55 5.96
C ARG A 72 -11.84 -39.78 6.80
N PHE A 73 -12.11 -38.55 6.41
CA PHE A 73 -13.08 -37.70 7.08
C PHE A 73 -14.51 -38.06 6.65
N ASP A 74 -15.47 -37.84 7.54
CA ASP A 74 -16.89 -37.81 7.19
C ASP A 74 -17.23 -36.48 6.49
N GLU A 75 -18.43 -36.41 5.94
CA GLU A 75 -18.91 -35.23 5.22
C GLU A 75 -18.94 -33.99 6.12
N SER A 76 -19.37 -34.13 7.38
CA SER A 76 -19.43 -33.03 8.35
C SER A 76 -18.06 -32.43 8.69
N ALA A 77 -17.00 -33.24 8.83
CA ALA A 77 -15.66 -32.70 9.04
C ALA A 77 -15.11 -32.01 7.78
N ILE A 78 -15.43 -32.50 6.58
CA ILE A 78 -15.05 -31.84 5.33
C ILE A 78 -15.75 -30.49 5.21
N ASP A 79 -17.05 -30.43 5.48
CA ASP A 79 -17.84 -29.20 5.44
C ASP A 79 -17.29 -28.15 6.41
N CYS A 80 -16.97 -28.55 7.65
CA CYS A 80 -16.30 -27.67 8.62
C CYS A 80 -14.99 -27.10 8.07
N ILE A 81 -14.12 -27.93 7.47
CA ILE A 81 -12.83 -27.46 6.93
C ILE A 81 -13.05 -26.46 5.79
N VAL A 82 -14.00 -26.73 4.90
CA VAL A 82 -14.31 -25.85 3.75
C VAL A 82 -14.91 -24.54 4.23
N GLU A 83 -15.85 -24.56 5.18
CA GLU A 83 -16.42 -23.36 5.79
C GLU A 83 -15.31 -22.49 6.42
N LYS A 84 -14.44 -23.10 7.24
CA LYS A 84 -13.30 -22.39 7.85
C LYS A 84 -12.28 -21.90 6.84
N GLN A 85 -12.11 -22.58 5.72
CA GLN A 85 -11.30 -22.08 4.61
C GLN A 85 -11.92 -20.81 4.01
N VAL A 86 -13.22 -20.83 3.70
CA VAL A 86 -13.93 -19.68 3.10
C VAL A 86 -13.85 -18.47 4.02
N GLU A 87 -14.14 -18.63 5.32
CA GLU A 87 -14.03 -17.55 6.32
C GLU A 87 -12.65 -16.86 6.28
N GLN A 88 -11.56 -17.64 6.21
CA GLN A 88 -10.22 -17.07 6.15
C GLN A 88 -9.93 -16.41 4.80
N LEU A 89 -10.40 -16.98 3.68
CA LEU A 89 -10.20 -16.37 2.36
C LEU A 89 -10.92 -15.03 2.22
N GLU A 90 -12.15 -14.91 2.75
CA GLU A 90 -12.90 -13.66 2.76
C GLU A 90 -12.22 -12.58 3.61
N LEU A 91 -11.67 -12.96 4.77
CA LEU A 91 -10.90 -12.06 5.61
C LEU A 91 -9.67 -11.52 4.85
N LEU A 92 -8.93 -12.39 4.16
CA LEU A 92 -7.77 -11.98 3.36
C LEU A 92 -8.14 -10.98 2.25
N ASP A 93 -9.28 -11.19 1.56
CA ASP A 93 -9.75 -10.28 0.52
C ASP A 93 -10.18 -8.93 1.08
N ARG A 94 -10.91 -8.93 2.20
CA ARG A 94 -11.28 -7.68 2.88
C ARG A 94 -10.06 -6.88 3.30
N THR A 95 -9.07 -7.54 3.91
CA THR A 95 -7.81 -6.88 4.31
C THR A 95 -7.04 -6.33 3.12
N PHE A 96 -7.09 -6.98 1.95
CA PHE A 96 -6.49 -6.43 0.74
C PHE A 96 -7.19 -5.15 0.28
N VAL A 97 -8.52 -5.10 0.35
CA VAL A 97 -9.30 -3.90 0.03
C VAL A 97 -8.95 -2.76 0.99
N GLU A 98 -8.95 -3.01 2.29
CA GLU A 98 -8.58 -2.01 3.32
C GLU A 98 -7.15 -1.48 3.12
N ALA A 99 -6.20 -2.37 2.80
CA ALA A 99 -4.83 -1.97 2.53
C ALA A 99 -4.71 -1.12 1.26
N ARG A 100 -5.51 -1.41 0.23
CA ARG A 100 -5.58 -0.60 -0.99
C ARG A 100 -6.18 0.78 -0.70
N GLU A 101 -7.26 0.86 0.07
CA GLU A 101 -7.84 2.14 0.50
C GLU A 101 -6.83 2.97 1.29
N CYS A 102 -6.06 2.35 2.18
CA CYS A 102 -4.95 2.98 2.90
C CYS A 102 -3.92 3.60 1.93
N ILE A 103 -3.54 2.87 0.88
CA ILE A 103 -2.60 3.35 -0.15
C ILE A 103 -3.21 4.49 -0.99
N ASP A 104 -4.47 4.34 -1.41
CA ASP A 104 -5.17 5.33 -2.22
C ASP A 104 -5.37 6.65 -1.46
N ASN A 105 -5.59 6.60 -0.15
CA ASN A 105 -5.59 7.80 0.70
C ASN A 105 -4.24 8.53 0.69
N VAL A 106 -3.13 7.79 0.79
CA VAL A 106 -1.79 8.38 0.70
C VAL A 106 -1.55 9.00 -0.69
N ARG A 107 -1.94 8.31 -1.77
CA ARG A 107 -1.86 8.84 -3.15
C ARG A 107 -2.66 10.14 -3.29
N SER A 108 -3.87 10.18 -2.72
CA SER A 108 -4.73 11.36 -2.74
C SER A 108 -4.08 12.56 -2.04
N GLU A 109 -3.56 12.36 -0.82
CA GLU A 109 -2.86 13.40 -0.05
C GLU A 109 -1.62 13.92 -0.80
N VAL A 110 -0.80 13.03 -1.34
CA VAL A 110 0.41 13.39 -2.11
C VAL A 110 0.06 14.17 -3.37
N ASN A 111 -0.96 13.74 -4.11
CA ASN A 111 -1.38 14.38 -5.35
C ASN A 111 -1.98 15.77 -5.09
N ALA A 112 -2.74 15.95 -4.00
CA ALA A 112 -3.26 17.24 -3.58
C ALA A 112 -2.14 18.25 -3.28
N ILE A 113 -1.10 17.84 -2.54
CA ILE A 113 0.05 18.72 -2.24
C ILE A 113 0.86 19.02 -3.51
N THR A 114 1.01 18.03 -4.39
CA THR A 114 1.76 18.17 -5.64
C THR A 114 1.07 19.13 -6.62
N SER A 115 -0.25 19.02 -6.79
CA SER A 115 -1.01 19.87 -7.72
C SER A 115 -1.04 21.33 -7.29
N GLU A 116 -0.94 21.58 -5.98
CA GLU A 116 -0.83 22.92 -5.40
C GLU A 116 0.60 23.51 -5.44
N GLY A 117 1.59 22.73 -5.88
CA GLY A 117 2.96 23.18 -6.01
C GLY A 117 3.65 23.49 -4.68
N ARG A 118 3.24 22.83 -3.58
CA ARG A 118 3.75 23.14 -2.25
C ARG A 118 5.09 22.45 -1.96
N PRO A 119 6.12 23.18 -1.50
CA PRO A 119 7.41 22.56 -1.12
C PRO A 119 7.31 21.67 0.13
N GLU A 120 6.20 21.75 0.87
CA GLU A 120 5.88 20.92 2.04
C GLU A 120 6.00 19.41 1.77
N LEU A 121 5.78 18.98 0.53
CA LEU A 121 5.91 17.57 0.14
C LEU A 121 7.32 17.01 0.39
N ILE A 122 8.36 17.85 0.25
CA ILE A 122 9.74 17.45 0.51
C ILE A 122 9.93 17.14 2.01
N MET A 123 9.33 17.95 2.89
CA MET A 123 9.39 17.74 4.35
C MET A 123 8.54 16.56 4.80
N LEU A 124 7.42 16.28 4.10
CA LEU A 124 6.48 15.21 4.43
C LEU A 124 6.81 13.86 3.78
N LYS A 125 7.83 13.79 2.89
CA LYS A 125 8.22 12.57 2.17
C LYS A 125 8.36 11.34 3.06
N ASN A 126 9.05 11.46 4.19
CA ASN A 126 9.28 10.35 5.09
C ASN A 126 8.00 9.90 5.81
N LYS A 127 7.10 10.84 6.12
CA LYS A 127 5.78 10.53 6.70
C LYS A 127 4.98 9.66 5.74
N PHE A 128 4.82 10.10 4.49
CA PHE A 128 4.06 9.34 3.49
C PHE A 128 4.68 7.98 3.20
N LYS A 129 6.02 7.91 3.05
CA LYS A 129 6.70 6.62 2.87
C LYS A 129 6.49 5.67 4.05
N ASN A 130 6.42 6.18 5.28
CA ASN A 130 6.12 5.34 6.44
C ASN A 130 4.66 4.90 6.45
N GLN A 131 3.70 5.78 6.15
CA GLN A 131 2.29 5.41 6.03
C GLN A 131 2.06 4.28 5.02
N VAL A 132 2.68 4.36 3.83
CA VAL A 132 2.60 3.28 2.83
C VAL A 132 3.19 1.97 3.38
N LYS A 133 4.33 2.03 4.09
CA LYS A 133 4.91 0.84 4.75
C LYS A 133 4.01 0.28 5.84
N ASP A 134 3.32 1.12 6.59
CA ASP A 134 2.41 0.70 7.65
C ASP A 134 1.18 -0.02 7.06
N CYS A 135 0.63 0.45 5.94
CA CYS A 135 -0.44 -0.27 5.21
C CYS A 135 0.00 -1.71 4.87
N ARG A 136 1.26 -1.90 4.48
CA ARG A 136 1.83 -3.23 4.19
C ARG A 136 1.98 -4.09 5.44
N ASN A 137 2.57 -3.54 6.49
CA ASN A 137 2.88 -4.31 7.69
C ASN A 137 1.59 -4.84 8.34
N ASN A 138 0.57 -3.98 8.41
CA ASN A 138 -0.75 -4.36 8.95
C ASN A 138 -1.38 -5.51 8.16
N SER A 139 -1.43 -5.40 6.82
CA SER A 139 -1.99 -6.46 5.98
C SER A 139 -1.19 -7.76 6.04
N LYS A 140 0.14 -7.67 6.07
CA LYS A 140 1.03 -8.84 6.17
C LYS A 140 0.84 -9.61 7.47
N ASP A 141 0.65 -8.92 8.58
CA ASP A 141 0.43 -9.54 9.88
C ASP A 141 -0.92 -10.27 9.94
N VAL A 142 -1.96 -9.69 9.34
CA VAL A 142 -3.26 -10.37 9.16
C VAL A 142 -3.09 -11.62 8.29
N PHE A 143 -2.42 -11.52 7.14
CA PHE A 143 -2.22 -12.67 6.24
C PHE A 143 -1.51 -13.84 6.95
N LYS A 144 -0.46 -13.54 7.72
CA LYS A 144 0.26 -14.55 8.50
C LYS A 144 -0.61 -15.13 9.62
N THR A 145 -1.44 -14.32 10.25
CA THR A 145 -2.34 -14.75 11.33
C THR A 145 -3.46 -15.62 10.80
N SER A 146 -4.12 -15.23 9.71
CA SER A 146 -5.16 -16.02 9.05
C SER A 146 -4.67 -17.41 8.63
N GLN A 147 -3.42 -17.50 8.14
CA GLN A 147 -2.82 -18.80 7.84
C GLN A 147 -2.74 -19.69 9.11
N LYS A 148 -2.29 -19.15 10.24
CA LYS A 148 -2.18 -19.92 11.49
C LYS A 148 -3.56 -20.29 12.05
N VAL A 149 -4.52 -19.38 11.99
CA VAL A 149 -5.89 -19.62 12.44
C VAL A 149 -6.54 -20.73 11.61
N PHE A 150 -6.35 -20.73 10.30
CA PHE A 150 -6.81 -21.82 9.44
C PHE A 150 -6.25 -23.18 9.91
N GLN A 151 -4.94 -23.26 10.20
CA GLN A 151 -4.31 -24.50 10.68
C GLN A 151 -4.92 -25.01 11.98
N GLN A 152 -5.17 -24.11 12.93
CA GLN A 152 -5.80 -24.45 14.20
C GLN A 152 -7.26 -24.90 14.01
N ASN A 153 -8.02 -24.19 13.18
CA ASN A 153 -9.41 -24.52 12.89
C ASN A 153 -9.55 -25.86 12.16
N ALA A 154 -8.68 -26.13 11.20
CA ALA A 154 -8.66 -27.41 10.51
C ALA A 154 -8.35 -28.56 11.48
N MET A 155 -7.43 -28.37 12.43
CA MET A 155 -7.19 -29.37 13.49
C MET A 155 -8.45 -29.64 14.32
N ILE A 156 -9.19 -28.60 14.70
CA ILE A 156 -10.46 -28.73 15.45
C ILE A 156 -11.47 -29.54 14.63
N CYS A 157 -11.71 -29.17 13.37
CA CYS A 157 -12.65 -29.89 12.49
C CYS A 157 -12.30 -31.38 12.36
N THR A 158 -10.99 -31.73 12.32
CA THR A 158 -10.55 -33.12 12.21
C THR A 158 -10.55 -33.90 13.53
N SER A 159 -10.78 -33.24 14.66
CA SER A 159 -10.78 -33.84 16.01
C SER A 159 -12.17 -34.20 16.54
N THR A 160 -13.23 -33.79 15.85
CA THR A 160 -14.61 -34.17 16.18
C THR A 160 -14.78 -35.68 15.98
N PRO A 161 -15.19 -36.45 16.99
CA PRO A 161 -15.31 -37.90 16.87
C PRO A 161 -16.36 -38.24 15.82
N ARG A 162 -16.01 -39.19 14.92
CA ARG A 162 -16.97 -39.80 13.99
C ARG A 162 -18.21 -40.24 14.75
N GLU A 163 -19.35 -39.60 14.51
CA GLU A 163 -20.63 -40.21 14.82
C GLU A 163 -20.74 -41.47 13.94
N ARG A 164 -20.56 -42.63 14.56
CA ARG A 164 -20.84 -43.90 13.90
C ARG A 164 -22.36 -44.05 13.87
N GLU A 165 -22.98 -43.68 12.76
CA GLU A 165 -24.27 -44.25 12.37
C GLU A 165 -24.10 -45.72 11.95
#